data_AF-A0A0T6YAQ1-F1
#
_entry.id   AF-A0A0T6YAQ1-F1
#
_cell.length_a   1.000
_cell.length_b   1.000
_cell.length_c   1.000
_cell.angle_alpha   90.00
_cell.angle_beta   90.00
_cell.angle_gamma   90.00
#
_symmetry.space_group_name_H-M   'P 1'
#
loop_
_entity.id
_entity.type
_entity.pdbx_description
1 polymer ?
#
loop_
_entity_poly.entity_id
_entity_poly.type
_entity_poly.pdbx_seq_one_letter_code
_entity_poly.pdbx_strand_id
1 'polypeptide(L)' 'MVERIQSLLAKFPEDEETVRRLAATDARFNALCDEYRKIIDLLATCASQVRRLREHRALLEDELLTRIEGHQPL' A
#
# COMPACT_ATOMS: atom_id res chain seq x y z
N MET A 1 20.00 -1.47 -1.21
CA MET A 1 19.54 -2.66 -1.96
C MET A 1 18.63 -3.53 -1.10
N VAL A 2 19.14 -4.03 0.03
CA VAL A 2 18.41 -4.85 1.01
C VAL A 2 17.29 -4.09 1.73
N GLU A 3 17.44 -2.77 1.89
CA GLU A 3 16.38 -1.90 2.40
C GLU A 3 15.07 -2.04 1.60
N ARG A 4 15.14 -2.38 0.30
CA ARG A 4 13.98 -2.53 -0.57
C ARG A 4 13.02 -3.63 -0.10
N ILE A 5 13.54 -4.64 0.61
CA ILE A 5 12.79 -5.78 1.15
C ILE A 5 12.84 -5.82 2.69
N GLN A 6 13.14 -4.70 3.37
CA GLN A 6 13.34 -4.66 4.82
C GLN A 6 12.14 -5.21 5.61
N SER A 7 10.91 -4.94 5.16
CA SER A 7 9.68 -5.48 5.76
C SER A 7 9.57 -7.00 5.66
N LEU A 8 10.16 -7.60 4.63
CA LEU A 8 10.24 -9.04 4.46
C LEU A 8 11.36 -9.63 5.31
N LEU A 9 12.50 -8.96 5.39
CA LEU A 9 13.64 -9.38 6.20
C LEU A 9 13.40 -9.29 7.70
N ALA A 10 12.56 -8.36 8.15
CA ALA A 10 12.12 -8.32 9.54
C ALA A 10 11.44 -9.62 10.00
N LYS A 11 10.96 -10.46 9.07
CA LYS A 11 10.39 -11.78 9.37
C LYS A 11 11.43 -12.88 9.51
N PHE A 12 12.65 -12.66 9.02
CA PHE A 12 13.75 -13.62 8.99
C PHE A 12 15.08 -12.93 9.35
N PRO A 13 15.23 -12.42 10.59
CA PRO A 13 16.39 -11.62 10.98
C PRO A 13 17.70 -12.41 10.93
N GLU A 14 17.66 -13.72 11.17
CA GLU A 14 18.85 -14.60 11.14
C GLU A 14 19.42 -14.75 9.72
N ASP A 15 18.60 -14.58 8.69
CA ASP A 15 18.99 -14.74 7.28
C ASP A 15 19.45 -13.43 6.64
N GLU A 16 19.49 -12.32 7.38
CA GLU A 16 19.70 -10.99 6.80
C GLU A 16 21.03 -10.90 6.05
N GLU A 17 22.14 -11.39 6.62
CA GLU A 17 23.45 -11.37 5.98
C GLU A 17 23.47 -12.22 4.69
N THR A 18 22.83 -13.39 4.72
CA THR A 18 22.71 -14.27 3.56
C THR A 18 21.92 -13.61 2.44
N VAL A 19 20.82 -12.94 2.76
CA VAL A 19 20.02 -12.20 1.78
C VAL A 19 20.76 -10.97 1.26
N ARG A 20 21.57 -10.28 2.10
CA ARG A 20 22.43 -9.17 1.63
C ARG A 20 23.43 -9.66 0.59
N ARG A 21 24.08 -10.80 0.85
CA ARG A 21 25.02 -11.41 -0.09
C ARG A 21 24.31 -11.82 -1.38
N LEU A 22 23.17 -12.50 -1.27
CA LEU A 22 22.39 -12.93 -2.43
C LEU A 22 21.98 -11.75 -3.32
N ALA A 23 21.50 -10.65 -2.74
CA ALA A 23 21.15 -9.45 -3.48
C ALA A 23 22.37 -8.81 -4.17
N ALA A 24 23.55 -8.84 -3.53
CA ALA A 24 24.76 -8.28 -4.12
C ALA A 24 25.33 -9.14 -5.27
N THR A 25 25.15 -10.46 -5.22
CA THR A 25 25.77 -11.40 -6.18
C THR A 25 24.82 -11.87 -7.28
N ASP A 26 23.52 -11.93 -7.02
CA ASP A 26 22.51 -12.42 -7.95
C ASP A 26 21.68 -11.25 -8.51
N ALA A 27 21.93 -10.91 -9.78
CA ALA A 27 21.26 -9.83 -10.48
C ALA A 27 19.73 -10.06 -10.61
N ARG A 28 19.29 -11.31 -10.76
CA ARG A 28 17.86 -11.65 -10.83
C ARG A 28 17.19 -11.47 -9.48
N PHE A 29 17.86 -11.88 -8.41
CA PHE A 29 17.36 -11.64 -7.05
C PHE A 29 17.27 -10.15 -6.74
N ASN A 30 18.27 -9.36 -7.12
CA ASN A 30 18.21 -7.90 -6.98
C ASN A 30 17.03 -7.28 -7.75
N ALA A 31 16.78 -7.72 -8.99
CA ALA A 31 15.63 -7.26 -9.76
C ALA A 31 14.28 -7.58 -9.08
N LEU A 32 14.15 -8.77 -8.47
CA LEU A 32 12.96 -9.12 -7.67
C LEU A 32 12.79 -8.20 -6.46
N CYS A 33 13.88 -7.82 -5.79
CA CYS A 33 13.83 -6.86 -4.67
C CYS A 33 13.31 -5.48 -5.15
N ASP A 34 13.70 -5.06 -6.35
CA ASP A 34 13.26 -3.80 -6.95
C ASP A 34 11.78 -3.85 -7.34
N GLU A 35 11.33 -4.93 -7.97
CA GLU A 35 9.92 -5.14 -8.30
C GLU A 35 9.05 -5.20 -7.05
N TYR A 36 9.48 -5.94 -6.02
CA TYR A 36 8.77 -6.01 -4.75
C TYR A 36 8.56 -4.62 -4.14
N ARG A 37 9.63 -3.80 -4.08
CA ARG A 37 9.55 -2.44 -3.53
C ARG A 37 8.57 -1.57 -4.33
N LYS A 38 8.62 -1.62 -5.66
CA LYS A 38 7.68 -0.88 -6.52
C LYS A 38 6.23 -1.26 -6.21
N ILE A 39 5.94 -2.56 -6.05
CA ILE A 39 4.58 -3.01 -5.72
C ILE A 39 4.15 -2.51 -4.34
N ILE A 40 5.02 -2.51 -3.33
CA ILE A 40 4.70 -1.96 -2.01
C ILE A 40 4.36 -0.46 -2.09
N ASP A 41 5.14 0.32 -2.83
CA ASP A 41 4.91 1.76 -2.97
C ASP A 41 3.60 2.06 -3.73
N LEU A 42 3.28 1.26 -4.76
CA LEU A 42 2.00 1.33 -5.46
C LEU A 42 0.83 0.97 -4.55
N LEU A 43 0.95 -0.09 -3.75
CA LEU A 43 -0.07 -0.48 -2.78
C LEU A 43 -0.34 0.63 -1.75
N ALA A 44 0.72 1.27 -1.25
CA ALA A 44 0.59 2.40 -0.33
C ALA A 44 -0.15 3.59 -0.98
N THR A 45 0.18 3.89 -2.24
CA THR A 45 -0.50 4.94 -3.01
C THR A 45 -1.97 4.62 -3.20
N CYS A 46 -2.30 3.40 -3.66
CA CYS A 46 -3.68 2.94 -3.81
C CYS A 46 -4.46 2.99 -2.49
N ALA A 47 -3.85 2.57 -1.37
CA ALA A 47 -4.49 2.65 -0.06
C ALA A 47 -4.87 4.08 0.33
N SER A 48 -4.00 5.06 0.04
CA SER A 48 -4.28 6.47 0.26
C SER A 48 -5.44 6.98 -0.61
N GLN A 49 -5.50 6.56 -1.87
CA GLN A 49 -6.58 6.93 -2.79
C GLN A 49 -7.91 6.32 -2.36
N VAL A 50 -7.92 5.03 -2.01
CA VAL A 50 -9.10 4.33 -1.49
C VAL A 50 -9.62 5.01 -0.22
N ARG A 51 -8.74 5.43 0.69
CA ARG A 51 -9.14 6.18 1.89
C ARG A 51 -9.85 7.49 1.53
N ARG A 52 -9.27 8.31 0.64
CA ARG A 52 -9.88 9.57 0.18
C ARG A 52 -11.25 9.34 -0.46
N LEU A 53 -11.38 8.30 -1.29
CA LEU A 53 -12.65 7.96 -1.91
C LEU A 53 -13.71 7.54 -0.89
N ARG A 54 -13.33 6.80 0.16
CA ARG A 54 -14.25 6.44 1.26
C ARG A 54 -14.71 7.67 2.04
N GLU A 55 -13.80 8.59 2.34
CA GLU A 55 -14.13 9.86 3.01
C GLU A 55 -15.10 10.68 2.15
N HIS A 56 -14.83 10.80 0.85
CA HIS A 56 -15.71 11.51 -0.07
C HIS A 56 -17.09 10.85 -0.21
N ARG A 57 -17.13 9.51 -0.30
CA ARG A 57 -18.40 8.76 -0.32
C ARG A 57 -19.24 9.05 0.92
N ALA A 58 -18.63 9.04 2.11
CA ALA A 58 -19.34 9.31 3.36
C ALA A 58 -19.96 10.72 3.38
N LEU A 59 -19.24 11.73 2.87
CA LEU A 59 -19.78 13.10 2.75
C LEU A 59 -20.96 13.17 1.78
N LEU A 60 -20.87 12.47 0.64
CA LEU A 60 -21.98 12.41 -0.32
C LEU A 60 -23.20 11.69 0.27
N GLU A 61 -22.97 10.58 1.00
CA GLU A 61 -24.01 9.83 1.68
C GLU A 61 -24.75 10.71 2.71
N ASP A 62 -24.01 11.46 3.54
CA ASP A 62 -24.58 12.39 4.52
C ASP A 62 -25.44 13.50 3.87
N GLU A 63 -24.95 14.10 2.79
CA GLU A 63 -25.68 15.16 2.11
C GLU A 63 -26.92 14.64 1.36
N LEU A 64 -26.84 13.43 0.78
CA LEU A 64 -28.00 12.78 0.18
C LEU A 64 -29.06 12.45 1.23
N LEU A 65 -28.67 11.90 2.38
CA LEU A 65 -29.58 11.61 3.49
C LEU A 65 -30.27 12.88 3.99
N THR A 66 -29.50 13.95 4.20
CA THR A 66 -30.05 15.25 4.61
C THR A 66 -31.10 15.75 3.61
N ARG A 67 -30.86 15.61 2.30
CA ARG A 67 -31.83 16.00 1.28
C ARG A 67 -33.08 15.11 1.27
N ILE A 68 -32.93 13.81 1.50
CA ILE A 68 -34.05 12.86 1.57
C ILE A 68 -34.91 13.17 2.80
N GLU A 69 -34.30 13.36 3.97
CA GLU A 69 -35.00 13.67 5.22
C GLU A 69 -35.67 15.05 5.19
N GLY A 70 -35.02 16.04 4.56
CA GLY A 70 -35.57 17.37 4.34
C GLY A 70 -36.64 17.43 3.24
N HIS A 71 -36.86 16.35 2.48
CA HIS A 71 -37.90 16.28 1.46
C HIS A 71 -39.25 16.03 2.14
N GLN A 72 -39.99 17.09 2.48
CA GLN A 72 -41.43 16.95 2.66
C GLN A 72 -42.08 16.81 1.27
N PRO A 73 -42.73 15.68 0.96
CA PRO A 73 -43.57 15.62 -0.22
C PRO A 73 -44.75 16.59 -0.02
N LEU A 74 -44.99 17.43 -1.04
CA LEU A 74 -46.23 18.23 -1.16
C LEU A 74 -47.46 17.32 -1.22
#